data_AF-A0AAW0WJX3-F1
#
_entry.id   AF-A0AAW0WJX3-F1
#
_cell.length_a   1.000
_cell.length_b   1.000
_cell.length_c   1.000
_cell.angle_alpha   90.00
_cell.angle_beta   90.00
_cell.angle_gamma   90.00
#
_symmetry.space_group_name_H-M   'P 1'
#
loop_
_entity.id
_entity.type
_entity.pdbx_description
1 polymer ?
#
loop_
_entity_poly.entity_id
_entity_poly.type
_entity_poly.pdbx_seq_one_letter_code
_entity_poly.pdbx_strand_id
1 'polypeptide(L)'
;RQASLLGAVELFRKAKSESASQMTEEQIKLFKWQMRLEESQHKPYANKSLHDTVHQLLLDGQIKEAEKVRAEFKIPERRYWWLRVIAHAQAGHWEELANFSKNKKNPIGFESFVDACLKNGNKTEAHKYALKVKDENKVTYLTKCGLLEEAVKVAQEQRSSTGLTEVLAACGPQHQALQSRIQALLSDASLRN
;
A
#
# COMPACT_ATOMS: atom_id res chain seq x y z
N ARG A 1 3.32 -31.94 -11.69
CA ARG A 1 2.66 -30.65 -11.98
C ARG A 1 3.26 -29.94 -13.20
N GLN A 2 4.59 -29.75 -13.28
CA GLN A 2 5.23 -29.17 -14.47
C GLN A 2 4.91 -29.94 -15.76
N ALA A 3 4.97 -31.29 -15.74
CA ALA A 3 4.58 -32.12 -16.88
C ALA A 3 3.13 -31.88 -17.33
N SER A 4 2.20 -31.73 -16.37
CA SER A 4 0.79 -31.44 -16.65
C SER A 4 0.60 -30.05 -17.28
N LEU A 5 1.36 -29.04 -16.84
CA LEU A 5 1.34 -27.70 -17.44
C LEU A 5 1.90 -27.70 -18.86
N LEU A 6 2.98 -28.45 -19.12
CA LEU A 6 3.53 -28.60 -20.46
C LEU A 6 2.52 -29.25 -21.42
N GLY A 7 1.85 -30.32 -20.98
CA GLY A 7 0.77 -30.93 -21.76
C GLY A 7 -0.40 -29.97 -22.01
N ALA A 8 -0.76 -29.15 -21.02
CA ALA A 8 -1.81 -28.14 -21.18
C ALA A 8 -1.45 -27.06 -22.21
N VAL A 9 -0.20 -26.57 -22.24
CA VAL A 9 0.28 -25.64 -23.28
C VAL A 9 0.10 -26.23 -24.68
N GLU A 10 0.49 -27.49 -24.88
CA GLU A 10 0.34 -28.16 -26.18
C GLU A 10 -1.12 -28.27 -26.61
N LEU A 11 -2.02 -28.61 -25.67
CA LEU A 11 -3.46 -28.66 -25.93
C LEU A 11 -4.03 -27.29 -26.28
N PHE A 12 -3.64 -26.22 -25.57
CA PHE A 12 -4.10 -24.86 -25.88
C PHE A 12 -3.61 -24.36 -27.24
N ARG A 13 -2.36 -24.69 -27.62
CA ARG A 13 -1.82 -24.40 -28.96
C ARG A 13 -2.60 -25.15 -30.04
N LYS A 14 -2.89 -26.44 -29.84
CA LYS A 14 -3.72 -27.24 -30.77
C LYS A 14 -5.14 -26.66 -30.90
N ALA A 15 -5.70 -26.19 -29.79
CA ALA A 15 -7.00 -25.53 -29.75
C ALA A 15 -6.98 -24.08 -30.27
N LYS A 16 -5.83 -23.57 -30.74
CA LYS A 16 -5.63 -22.17 -31.18
C LYS A 16 -6.05 -21.13 -30.13
N SER A 17 -5.94 -21.47 -28.85
CA SER A 17 -6.20 -20.56 -27.73
C SER A 17 -4.89 -19.90 -27.32
N GLU A 18 -4.57 -18.78 -27.98
CA GLU A 18 -3.32 -18.05 -27.77
C GLU A 18 -3.17 -17.55 -26.33
N SER A 19 -4.20 -16.91 -25.80
CA SER A 19 -4.20 -16.39 -24.41
C SER A 19 -3.97 -17.49 -23.38
N ALA A 20 -4.64 -18.64 -23.50
CA ALA A 20 -4.48 -19.74 -22.56
C ALA A 20 -3.08 -20.38 -22.65
N SER A 21 -2.52 -20.49 -23.87
CA SER A 21 -1.15 -20.97 -24.04
C SER A 21 -0.14 -20.02 -23.40
N GLN A 22 -0.26 -18.71 -23.62
CA GLN A 22 0.62 -17.69 -23.04
C GLN A 22 0.54 -17.68 -21.50
N MET A 23 -0.67 -17.67 -20.94
CA MET A 23 -0.85 -17.70 -19.47
C MET A 23 -0.25 -18.96 -18.85
N THR A 24 -0.34 -20.11 -19.52
CA THR A 24 0.21 -21.36 -19.01
C THR A 24 1.74 -21.37 -19.10
N GLU A 25 2.33 -20.77 -20.14
CA GLU A 25 3.78 -20.57 -20.25
C GLU A 25 4.33 -19.64 -19.16
N GLU A 26 3.64 -18.53 -18.88
CA GLU A 26 3.98 -17.64 -17.76
C GLU A 26 3.87 -18.36 -16.41
N GLN A 27 2.86 -19.22 -16.23
CA GLN A 27 2.72 -20.02 -15.02
C GLN A 27 3.85 -21.06 -14.88
N ILE A 28 4.28 -21.71 -15.97
CA ILE A 28 5.44 -22.63 -15.95
C ILE A 28 6.70 -21.86 -15.55
N LYS A 29 6.89 -20.66 -16.10
CA LYS A 29 8.03 -19.80 -15.77
C LYS A 29 8.04 -19.41 -14.29
N LEU A 30 6.89 -19.00 -13.74
CA LEU A 30 6.73 -18.69 -12.32
C LEU A 30 7.04 -19.92 -11.44
N PHE A 31 6.51 -21.08 -11.82
CA PHE A 31 6.73 -22.32 -11.07
C PHE A 31 8.23 -22.68 -10.99
N LYS A 32 8.98 -22.55 -12.09
CA LYS A 32 10.45 -22.77 -12.09
C LYS A 32 11.17 -21.79 -11.16
N TRP A 33 10.76 -20.52 -11.15
CA TRP A 33 11.30 -19.53 -10.22
C TRP A 33 11.00 -19.90 -8.77
N GLN A 34 9.77 -20.30 -8.48
CA GLN A 34 9.34 -20.73 -7.13
C GLN A 34 10.17 -21.91 -6.64
N MET A 35 10.41 -22.94 -7.47
CA MET A 35 11.24 -24.08 -7.08
C MET A 35 12.65 -23.67 -6.64
N ARG A 36 13.30 -22.78 -7.40
CA ARG A 36 14.63 -22.24 -7.03
C ARG A 36 14.58 -21.42 -5.72
N LEU A 37 13.48 -20.70 -5.49
CA LEU A 37 13.27 -19.98 -4.24
C LEU A 37 13.09 -20.96 -3.07
N GLU A 38 12.37 -22.07 -3.24
CA GLU A 38 12.22 -23.09 -2.19
C GLU A 38 13.56 -23.70 -1.81
N GLU A 39 14.40 -24.02 -2.79
CA GLU A 39 15.75 -24.57 -2.59
C GLU A 39 16.66 -23.58 -1.83
N SER A 40 16.63 -22.30 -2.18
CA SER A 40 17.51 -21.28 -1.59
C SER A 40 17.01 -20.73 -0.25
N GLN A 41 15.70 -20.67 -0.03
CA GLN A 41 15.07 -20.05 1.15
C GLN A 41 14.59 -21.08 2.17
N HIS A 42 14.58 -22.38 1.84
CA HIS A 42 14.06 -23.46 2.66
C HIS A 42 12.62 -23.21 3.18
N LYS A 43 11.78 -22.60 2.34
CA LYS A 43 10.39 -22.23 2.63
C LYS A 43 9.48 -22.57 1.44
N PRO A 44 8.18 -22.83 1.66
CA PRO A 44 7.25 -23.12 0.58
C PRO A 44 6.89 -21.86 -0.22
N TYR A 45 7.24 -21.87 -1.51
CA TYR A 45 6.94 -20.83 -2.50
C TYR A 45 6.09 -21.36 -3.65
N ALA A 46 6.07 -22.67 -3.88
CA ALA A 46 5.36 -23.28 -4.99
C ALA A 46 3.84 -23.05 -4.90
N ASN A 47 3.23 -22.85 -6.07
CA ASN A 47 1.78 -22.68 -6.27
C ASN A 47 1.18 -21.38 -5.73
N LYS A 48 2.00 -20.47 -5.19
CA LYS A 48 1.56 -19.09 -4.90
C LYS A 48 1.29 -18.36 -6.23
N SER A 49 0.39 -17.39 -6.20
CA SER A 49 0.27 -16.45 -7.33
C SER A 49 1.56 -15.63 -7.46
N LEU A 50 1.77 -14.95 -8.60
CA LEU A 50 2.90 -14.02 -8.74
C LEU A 50 2.87 -12.95 -7.63
N HIS A 51 1.68 -12.43 -7.32
CA HIS A 51 1.47 -11.47 -6.25
C HIS A 51 1.93 -12.03 -4.90
N ASP A 52 1.45 -13.21 -4.53
CA ASP A 52 1.74 -13.80 -3.21
C ASP A 52 3.19 -14.26 -3.09
N THR A 53 3.82 -14.64 -4.21
CA THR A 53 5.24 -14.96 -4.27
C THR A 53 6.07 -13.73 -3.92
N VAL A 54 5.80 -12.60 -4.59
CA VAL A 54 6.52 -11.34 -4.33
C VAL A 54 6.20 -10.81 -2.92
N HIS A 55 4.95 -10.90 -2.49
CA HIS A 55 4.54 -10.49 -1.15
C HIS A 55 5.27 -11.28 -0.06
N GLN A 56 5.38 -12.60 -0.21
CA GLN A 56 6.11 -13.45 0.73
C GLN A 56 7.60 -13.11 0.77
N LEU A 57 8.23 -12.88 -0.40
CA LEU A 57 9.64 -12.46 -0.45
C LEU A 57 9.86 -11.14 0.29
N LEU A 58 8.94 -10.19 0.15
CA LEU A 58 9.01 -8.90 0.83
C LEU A 58 8.81 -9.03 2.35
N LEU A 59 7.86 -9.87 2.79
CA LEU A 59 7.65 -10.21 4.20
C LEU A 59 8.89 -10.86 4.82
N ASP A 60 9.55 -11.74 4.06
CA ASP A 60 10.77 -12.44 4.46
C ASP A 60 12.02 -11.54 4.41
N GLY A 61 11.90 -10.27 4.00
CA GLY A 61 13.03 -9.34 3.86
C GLY A 61 13.90 -9.58 2.61
N GLN A 62 13.51 -10.49 1.72
CA GLN A 62 14.24 -10.84 0.49
C GLN A 62 14.02 -9.83 -0.65
N ILE A 63 14.33 -8.56 -0.39
CA ILE A 63 14.08 -7.44 -1.31
C ILE A 63 14.75 -7.63 -2.68
N LYS A 64 15.99 -8.14 -2.71
CA LYS A 64 16.73 -8.34 -3.96
C LYS A 64 16.07 -9.38 -4.86
N GLU A 65 15.57 -10.47 -4.28
CA GLU A 65 14.84 -11.50 -5.03
C GLU A 65 13.47 -11.00 -5.47
N ALA A 66 12.76 -10.26 -4.63
CA ALA A 66 11.49 -9.63 -4.99
C ALA A 66 11.64 -8.69 -6.21
N GLU A 67 12.72 -7.91 -6.27
CA GLU A 67 12.99 -6.99 -7.39
C GLU A 67 13.32 -7.75 -8.68
N LYS A 68 14.04 -8.88 -8.59
CA LYS A 68 14.29 -9.76 -9.75
C LYS A 68 12.99 -10.34 -10.31
N VAL A 69 12.12 -10.85 -9.45
CA VAL A 69 10.80 -11.37 -9.86
C VAL A 69 9.95 -10.24 -10.46
N ARG A 70 9.95 -9.04 -9.86
CA ARG A 70 9.28 -7.86 -10.41
C ARG A 70 9.73 -7.57 -11.84
N ALA A 71 11.04 -7.53 -12.09
CA ALA A 71 11.60 -7.26 -13.41
C ALA A 71 11.24 -8.36 -14.42
N GLU A 72 11.38 -9.63 -14.02
CA GLU A 72 11.18 -10.80 -14.87
C GLU A 72 9.72 -10.95 -15.35
N PHE A 73 8.77 -10.60 -14.49
CA PHE A 73 7.33 -10.67 -14.79
C PHE A 73 6.73 -9.28 -15.09
N LYS A 74 7.58 -8.26 -15.26
CA LYS A 74 7.19 -6.89 -15.63
C LYS A 74 6.07 -6.34 -14.74
N ILE A 75 6.17 -6.59 -13.43
CA ILE A 75 5.17 -6.09 -12.47
C ILE A 75 5.20 -4.55 -12.50
N PRO A 76 4.04 -3.89 -12.72
CA PRO A 76 3.98 -2.43 -12.75
C PRO A 76 4.56 -1.81 -11.48
N GLU A 77 5.34 -0.74 -11.64
CA GLU A 77 6.05 -0.09 -10.52
C GLU A 77 5.10 0.31 -9.39
N ARG A 78 3.96 0.92 -9.73
CA ARG A 78 2.93 1.31 -8.75
C ARG A 78 2.42 0.12 -7.92
N ARG A 79 2.20 -1.05 -8.55
CA ARG A 79 1.75 -2.27 -7.85
C ARG A 79 2.83 -2.81 -6.92
N TYR A 80 4.06 -2.85 -7.38
CA TYR A 80 5.19 -3.32 -6.57
C TYR A 80 5.44 -2.42 -5.35
N TRP A 81 5.37 -1.10 -5.52
CA TRP A 81 5.47 -0.13 -4.43
C TRP A 81 4.40 -0.35 -3.36
N TRP A 82 3.15 -0.48 -3.78
CA TRP A 82 2.03 -0.75 -2.87
C TRP A 82 2.24 -2.06 -2.09
N LEU A 83 2.65 -3.13 -2.80
CA LEU A 83 2.91 -4.43 -2.18
C LEU A 83 4.04 -4.37 -1.15
N ARG A 84 5.11 -3.63 -1.45
CA ARG A 84 6.27 -3.47 -0.57
C ARG A 84 5.95 -2.66 0.69
N VAL A 85 5.11 -1.64 0.59
CA VAL A 85 4.63 -0.89 1.76
C VAL A 85 3.82 -1.79 2.68
N ILE A 86 2.87 -2.56 2.13
CA ILE A 86 2.03 -3.47 2.91
C ILE A 86 2.86 -4.56 3.57
N ALA A 87 3.75 -5.20 2.82
CA ALA A 87 4.60 -6.27 3.34
C ALA A 87 5.51 -5.77 4.46
N HIS A 88 6.17 -4.62 4.29
CA HIS A 88 7.01 -4.05 5.35
C HIS A 88 6.23 -3.72 6.61
N ALA A 89 5.03 -3.13 6.47
CA ALA A 89 4.17 -2.83 7.61
C ALA A 89 3.67 -4.09 8.33
N GLN A 90 3.31 -5.14 7.58
CA GLN A 90 2.88 -6.43 8.14
C GLN A 90 4.01 -7.18 8.86
N ALA A 91 5.22 -7.12 8.33
CA ALA A 91 6.40 -7.72 8.94
C ALA A 91 6.95 -6.90 10.12
N GLY A 92 6.45 -5.67 10.34
CA GLY A 92 6.98 -4.77 11.35
C GLY A 92 8.36 -4.19 11.00
N HIS A 93 8.76 -4.26 9.74
CA HIS A 93 10.02 -3.72 9.20
C HIS A 93 9.94 -2.19 9.04
N TRP A 94 9.75 -1.49 10.16
CA TRP A 94 9.48 -0.05 10.19
C TRP A 94 10.67 0.79 9.73
N GLU A 95 11.90 0.34 10.03
CA GLU A 95 13.11 1.03 9.60
C GLU A 95 13.30 0.92 8.07
N GLU A 96 13.03 -0.25 7.51
CA GLU A 96 13.06 -0.50 6.08
C GLU A 96 11.95 0.26 5.36
N LEU A 97 10.76 0.36 5.96
CA LEU A 97 9.67 1.19 5.46
C LEU A 97 10.07 2.68 5.45
N ALA A 98 10.67 3.16 6.54
CA ALA A 98 11.16 4.53 6.67
C ALA A 98 12.23 4.84 5.62
N ASN A 99 13.17 3.93 5.40
CA ASN A 99 14.18 4.07 4.36
C ASN A 99 13.58 4.01 2.95
N PHE A 100 12.60 3.13 2.72
CA PHE A 100 11.89 3.05 1.44
C PHE A 100 11.12 4.35 1.13
N SER A 101 10.52 4.97 2.15
CA SER A 101 9.76 6.22 2.02
C SER A 101 10.59 7.42 1.53
N LYS A 102 11.92 7.38 1.68
CA LYS A 102 12.84 8.45 1.25
C LYS A 102 13.04 8.48 -0.27
N ASN A 103 12.62 7.44 -0.99
CA ASN A 103 12.78 7.39 -2.44
C ASN A 103 11.84 8.41 -3.11
N LYS A 104 12.42 9.33 -3.88
CA LYS A 104 11.73 10.45 -4.54
C LYS A 104 10.73 10.01 -5.62
N LYS A 105 10.89 8.81 -6.18
CA LYS A 105 9.99 8.24 -7.19
C LYS A 105 8.86 7.45 -6.52
N ASN A 106 8.11 8.04 -5.60
CA ASN A 106 6.96 7.37 -4.99
C ASN A 106 5.71 7.52 -5.90
N PRO A 107 5.30 6.48 -6.66
CA PRO A 107 4.16 6.57 -7.57
C PRO A 107 2.81 6.34 -6.89
N ILE A 108 2.78 5.94 -5.61
CA ILE A 108 1.55 5.62 -4.87
C ILE A 108 1.11 6.74 -3.91
N GLY A 109 1.99 7.68 -3.58
CA GLY A 109 1.73 8.69 -2.56
C GLY A 109 2.02 8.21 -1.14
N PHE A 110 1.73 9.03 -0.14
CA PHE A 110 1.96 8.70 1.28
C PHE A 110 0.71 8.14 1.98
N GLU A 111 -0.45 8.26 1.34
CA GLU A 111 -1.73 7.71 1.78
C GLU A 111 -1.63 6.21 2.07
N SER A 112 -1.04 5.45 1.15
CA SER A 112 -0.83 4.00 1.31
C SER A 112 0.11 3.66 2.48
N PHE A 113 1.08 4.53 2.78
CA PHE A 113 1.97 4.35 3.92
C PHE A 113 1.22 4.56 5.24
N VAL A 114 0.38 5.60 5.30
CA VAL A 114 -0.43 5.89 6.49
C VAL A 114 -1.39 4.73 6.78
N ASP A 115 -2.18 4.31 5.78
CA ASP A 115 -3.16 3.23 5.94
C ASP A 115 -2.48 1.92 6.37
N ALA A 116 -1.32 1.59 5.79
CA ALA A 116 -0.56 0.40 6.14
C ALA A 116 -0.03 0.46 7.59
N CYS A 117 0.47 1.61 8.04
CA CYS A 117 0.95 1.78 9.42
C CYS A 117 -0.20 1.69 10.43
N LEU A 118 -1.31 2.36 10.18
CA LEU A 118 -2.50 2.33 11.04
C LEU A 118 -3.09 0.92 11.15
N LYS A 119 -3.19 0.20 10.02
CA LYS A 119 -3.70 -1.17 9.98
C LYS A 119 -2.87 -2.13 10.83
N ASN A 120 -1.56 -1.90 10.92
CA ASN A 120 -0.62 -2.74 11.68
C ASN A 120 -0.26 -2.11 13.06
N GLY A 121 -1.05 -1.14 13.54
CA GLY A 121 -0.97 -0.62 14.91
C GLY A 121 0.14 0.39 15.19
N ASN A 122 0.96 0.77 14.22
CA ASN A 122 2.04 1.73 14.43
C ASN A 122 1.60 3.18 14.10
N LYS A 123 0.94 3.82 15.07
CA LYS A 123 0.45 5.20 14.94
C LYS A 123 1.58 6.23 14.80
N THR A 124 2.68 6.04 15.55
CA THR A 124 3.83 6.94 15.52
C THR A 124 4.46 7.01 14.13
N GLU A 125 4.58 5.87 13.46
CA GLU A 125 5.09 5.82 12.09
C GLU A 125 4.07 6.40 11.09
N ALA A 126 2.78 6.13 11.29
CA ALA A 126 1.70 6.73 10.49
C ALA A 126 1.71 8.26 10.51
N HIS A 127 1.98 8.88 11.68
CA HIS A 127 2.08 10.34 11.84
C HIS A 127 3.13 10.96 10.93
N LYS A 128 4.31 10.33 10.82
CA LYS A 128 5.40 10.81 9.96
C LYS A 128 5.00 10.88 8.49
N TYR A 129 4.16 9.93 8.05
CA TYR A 129 3.71 9.88 6.67
C TYR A 129 2.48 10.76 6.41
N ALA A 130 1.60 10.95 7.39
CA ALA A 130 0.47 11.87 7.29
C ALA A 130 0.94 13.31 7.01
N LEU A 131 2.03 13.74 7.64
CA LEU A 131 2.68 15.02 7.37
C LEU A 131 3.26 15.16 5.95
N LYS A 132 3.34 14.07 5.17
CA LYS A 132 3.80 14.07 3.77
C LYS A 132 2.70 13.78 2.75
N VAL A 133 1.48 13.46 3.20
CA VAL A 133 0.30 13.36 2.33
C VAL A 133 0.06 14.71 1.65
N LYS A 134 -0.40 14.68 0.39
CA LYS A 134 -0.69 15.88 -0.39
C LYS A 134 -1.87 16.65 0.20
N ASP A 135 -1.92 17.94 -0.09
CA ASP A 135 -2.88 18.87 0.50
C ASP A 135 -4.34 18.44 0.28
N GLU A 136 -4.65 17.84 -0.89
CA GLU A 136 -6.03 17.43 -1.21
C GLU A 136 -6.59 16.38 -0.24
N ASN A 137 -5.72 15.51 0.30
CA ASN A 137 -6.11 14.43 1.22
C ASN A 137 -5.63 14.68 2.65
N LYS A 138 -4.97 15.83 2.91
CA LYS A 138 -4.21 16.06 4.14
C LYS A 138 -5.10 16.03 5.38
N VAL A 139 -6.23 16.73 5.35
CA VAL A 139 -7.19 16.79 6.46
C VAL A 139 -7.68 15.38 6.82
N THR A 140 -8.07 14.59 5.82
CA THR A 140 -8.56 13.23 6.02
C THR A 140 -7.54 12.31 6.68
N TYR A 141 -6.28 12.32 6.21
CA TYR A 141 -5.26 11.44 6.78
C TYR A 141 -4.73 11.91 8.15
N LEU A 142 -4.66 13.22 8.42
CA LEU A 142 -4.40 13.72 9.77
C LEU A 142 -5.50 13.29 10.73
N THR A 143 -6.76 13.37 10.29
CA THR A 143 -7.94 12.94 11.07
C THR A 143 -7.91 11.44 11.36
N LYS A 144 -7.65 10.58 10.35
CA LYS A 144 -7.46 9.13 10.53
C LYS A 144 -6.37 8.80 11.56
N CYS A 145 -5.32 9.61 11.60
CA CYS A 145 -4.23 9.45 12.55
C CYS A 145 -4.53 9.99 13.97
N GLY A 146 -5.70 10.59 14.18
CA GLY A 146 -6.06 11.23 15.45
C GLY A 146 -5.37 12.57 15.71
N LEU A 147 -4.73 13.17 14.71
CA LEU A 147 -4.07 14.48 14.80
C LEU A 147 -5.10 15.59 14.55
N LEU A 148 -6.14 15.65 15.37
CA LEU A 148 -7.32 16.50 15.13
C LEU A 148 -6.96 18.00 15.13
N GLU A 149 -6.07 18.44 16.03
CA GLU A 149 -5.63 19.85 16.09
C GLU A 149 -4.93 20.30 14.80
N GLU A 150 -4.06 19.45 14.24
CA GLU A 150 -3.39 19.74 12.97
C GLU A 150 -4.37 19.68 11.80
N ALA A 151 -5.30 18.71 11.82
CA ALA A 151 -6.33 18.59 10.80
C ALA A 151 -7.22 19.83 10.73
N VAL A 152 -7.61 20.42 11.89
CA VAL A 152 -8.36 21.68 11.92
C VAL A 152 -7.54 22.82 11.32
N LYS A 153 -6.26 22.98 11.68
CA LYS A 153 -5.41 24.04 11.15
C LYS A 153 -5.32 23.98 9.62
N VAL A 154 -5.05 22.78 9.09
CA VAL A 154 -4.98 22.56 7.64
C VAL A 154 -6.32 22.87 6.98
N ALA A 155 -7.44 22.42 7.57
CA ALA A 155 -8.77 22.69 7.02
C ALA A 155 -9.10 24.20 7.00
N GLN A 156 -8.66 24.97 8.00
CA GLN A 156 -8.79 26.43 8.03
C GLN A 156 -7.94 27.10 6.95
N GLU A 157 -6.67 26.70 6.82
CA GLU A 157 -5.74 27.23 5.80
C GLU A 157 -6.27 26.98 4.39
N GLN A 158 -6.85 25.79 4.16
CA GLN A 158 -7.50 25.41 2.90
C GLN A 158 -8.89 26.03 2.70
N ARG A 159 -9.42 26.73 3.72
CA ARG A 159 -10.80 27.25 3.76
C ARG A 159 -11.85 26.18 3.45
N SER A 160 -11.60 24.95 3.90
CA SER A 160 -12.43 23.79 3.61
C SER A 160 -13.44 23.54 4.72
N SER A 161 -14.68 23.99 4.50
CA SER A 161 -15.82 23.71 5.39
C SER A 161 -16.11 22.19 5.48
N THR A 162 -15.96 21.48 4.36
CA THR A 162 -16.05 20.02 4.32
C THR A 162 -14.98 19.36 5.18
N GLY A 163 -13.73 19.84 5.11
CA GLY A 163 -12.63 19.34 5.94
C GLY A 163 -12.88 19.57 7.43
N LEU A 164 -13.35 20.76 7.82
CA LEU A 164 -13.72 21.06 9.21
C LEU A 164 -14.84 20.14 9.71
N THR A 165 -15.83 19.85 8.86
CA THR A 165 -16.94 18.93 9.18
C THR A 165 -16.44 17.49 9.37
N GLU A 166 -15.48 17.05 8.56
CA GLU A 166 -14.83 15.74 8.70
C GLU A 166 -14.11 15.63 10.06
N VAL A 167 -13.34 16.65 10.46
CA VAL A 167 -12.66 16.65 11.76
C VAL A 167 -13.66 16.64 12.91
N LEU A 168 -14.76 17.40 12.79
CA LEU A 168 -15.82 17.44 13.78
C LEU A 168 -16.45 16.05 13.99
N ALA A 169 -16.70 15.31 12.91
CA ALA A 169 -17.26 13.95 12.98
C ALA A 169 -16.32 12.95 13.67
N ALA A 170 -15.00 13.17 13.59
CA ALA A 170 -14.00 12.35 14.28
C ALA A 170 -13.80 12.73 15.76
N CYS A 171 -14.33 13.86 16.23
CA CYS A 171 -14.19 14.31 17.60
C CYS A 171 -15.10 13.49 18.55
N GLY A 172 -14.50 12.74 19.47
CA GLY A 172 -15.21 12.13 20.60
C GLY A 172 -15.53 13.09 21.76
N PRO A 173 -16.21 12.62 22.83
CA PRO A 173 -16.63 13.42 23.99
C PRO A 173 -15.48 14.17 24.70
N GLN A 174 -14.27 13.62 24.64
CA GLN A 174 -13.05 14.21 25.22
C GLN A 174 -12.58 15.48 24.48
N HIS A 175 -13.12 15.78 23.31
CA HIS A 175 -12.71 16.90 22.46
C HIS A 175 -13.72 18.06 22.48
N GLN A 176 -14.48 18.23 23.56
CA GLN A 176 -15.57 19.22 23.64
C GLN A 176 -15.12 20.65 23.28
N ALA A 177 -13.96 21.08 23.78
CA ALA A 177 -13.40 22.40 23.45
C ALA A 177 -13.06 22.55 21.95
N LEU A 178 -12.53 21.48 21.33
CA LEU A 178 -12.21 21.47 19.91
C LEU A 178 -13.49 21.49 19.06
N GLN A 179 -14.52 20.75 19.47
CA GLN A 179 -15.83 20.76 18.80
C GLN A 179 -16.45 22.17 18.79
N SER A 180 -16.46 22.87 19.93
CA SER A 180 -16.96 24.24 20.01
C SER A 180 -16.17 25.19 19.10
N ARG A 181 -14.84 25.03 19.04
CA ARG A 181 -13.99 25.83 18.14
C ARG A 181 -14.32 25.58 16.67
N ILE A 182 -14.45 24.32 16.26
CA ILE A 182 -14.80 23.97 14.87
C ILE A 182 -16.19 24.50 14.50
N GLN A 183 -17.17 24.41 15.40
CA GLN A 183 -18.51 24.94 15.18
C GLN A 183 -18.51 26.46 15.01
N ALA A 184 -17.73 27.19 15.81
CA ALA A 184 -17.56 28.63 15.65
C ALA A 184 -16.95 28.96 14.28
N LEU A 185 -15.94 28.21 13.84
CA LEU A 185 -15.33 28.39 12.51
C LEU A 185 -16.32 28.13 11.37
N LEU A 186 -17.15 27.09 11.47
CA LEU A 186 -18.18 26.80 10.46
C LEU A 186 -19.32 27.84 10.43
N SER A 187 -19.53 28.54 11.55
CA SER A 187 -20.49 29.64 11.64
C SER A 187 -20.00 30.93 10.98
N ASP A 188 -18.68 31.08 10.83
CA ASP A 188 -18.06 32.22 10.16
C ASP A 188 -18.32 32.15 8.64
N ALA A 189 -18.99 33.16 8.10
CA ALA A 189 -19.39 33.24 6.70
C ALA A 189 -18.19 33.30 5.73
N SER A 190 -16.99 33.62 6.22
CA SER A 190 -15.77 33.73 5.40
C SER A 190 -15.25 32.38 4.86
N LEU A 191 -15.75 31.26 5.38
CA LEU A 191 -15.32 29.89 5.04
C LEU A 191 -16.38 29.11 4.22
N ARG A 192 -17.50 29.73 3.83
CA ARG A 192 -18.64 29.08 3.15
C ARG A 192 -18.63 29.18 1.61
N ASN A 193 -17.51 29.55 1.00
CA ASN A 193 -17.42 29.66 -0.48
C ASN A 193 -17.16 28.33 -1.16
#